data_AF-A0A2E7I159-F1
#
_entry.id   AF-A0A2E7I159-F1
#
_cell.length_a   1.000
_cell.length_b   1.000
_cell.length_c   1.000
_cell.angle_alpha   90.00
_cell.angle_beta   90.00
_cell.angle_gamma   90.00
#
_symmetry.space_group_name_H-M   'P 1'
#
loop_
_entity.id
_entity.type
_entity.pdbx_description
1 polymer ?
#
loop_
_entity_poly.entity_id
_entity_poly.type
_entity_poly.pdbx_seq_one_letter_code
_entity_poly.pdbx_strand_id
1 'polypeptide(L)'
;MSDNAKRILYRERELGLLRKTVEADLHAGDFHAALVHCDQMGTVFGAVEEAEALRSQVQTIIREQHEARIQNEMTNLQTLLDAHHWVEAYQFAARLRRLFPDSPLLHDVEQLIIDHRMAYRHQLEDQFVEAAKQDNPEMAMNLLVELDRYLTPEEARKFRDTADSVIATYRENLGARFKMAVSDHRWQEAIEFGEAIMVQFPNTKMAEEVKAMIETIQTRVSEDETSA
;
A
#
# COMPACT_ATOMS: atom_id res chain seq x y z
N MET A 1 7.10 46.17 -56.91
CA MET A 1 7.52 45.26 -55.83
C MET A 1 7.82 43.91 -56.44
N SER A 2 9.07 43.47 -56.35
CA SER A 2 9.59 42.27 -57.00
C SER A 2 8.92 41.00 -56.43
N ASP A 3 8.65 40.03 -57.29
CA ASP A 3 7.98 38.75 -56.99
C ASP A 3 8.68 37.95 -55.87
N ASN A 4 9.98 38.20 -55.68
CA ASN A 4 10.79 37.63 -54.60
C ASN A 4 10.38 38.15 -53.20
N ALA A 5 10.01 39.43 -53.09
CA ALA A 5 9.60 40.00 -51.80
C ALA A 5 8.26 39.44 -51.33
N LYS A 6 7.34 39.12 -52.25
CA LYS A 6 6.08 38.46 -51.93
C LYS A 6 6.31 37.03 -51.43
N ARG A 7 7.14 36.24 -52.13
CA ARG A 7 7.48 34.87 -51.71
C ARG A 7 8.11 34.81 -50.31
N ILE A 8 9.00 35.74 -49.98
CA ILE A 8 9.62 35.80 -48.65
C ILE A 8 8.60 36.18 -47.57
N LEU A 9 7.74 37.18 -47.82
CA LEU A 9 6.68 37.58 -46.89
C LEU A 9 5.64 36.49 -46.65
N TYR A 10 5.23 35.74 -47.68
CA TYR A 10 4.31 34.62 -47.52
C TYR A 10 4.96 33.48 -46.72
N ARG A 11 6.25 33.18 -46.98
CA ARG A 11 7.01 32.18 -46.22
C ARG A 11 7.12 32.51 -44.73
N GLU A 12 7.45 33.76 -44.37
CA GLU A 12 7.51 34.18 -42.96
C GLU A 12 6.15 34.12 -42.28
N ARG A 13 5.08 34.50 -42.98
CA ARG A 13 3.72 34.46 -42.43
C ARG A 13 3.24 33.03 -42.23
N GLU A 14 3.52 32.12 -43.15
CA GLU A 14 3.17 30.70 -43.06
C GLU A 14 3.98 29.98 -41.99
N LEU A 15 5.29 30.29 -41.85
CA LEU A 15 6.11 29.80 -40.74
C LEU A 15 5.58 30.28 -39.38
N GLY A 16 5.17 31.56 -39.29
CA GLY A 16 4.57 32.10 -38.07
C GLY A 16 3.22 31.45 -37.71
N LEU A 17 2.45 31.01 -38.71
CA LEU A 17 1.23 30.22 -38.47
C LEU A 17 1.57 28.81 -38.01
N LEU A 18 2.50 28.12 -38.66
CA LEU A 18 2.96 26.78 -38.27
C LEU A 18 3.51 26.74 -36.84
N ARG A 19 4.28 27.76 -36.43
CA ARG A 19 4.77 27.87 -35.05
C ARG A 19 3.62 27.91 -34.04
N LYS A 20 2.61 28.74 -34.30
CA LYS A 20 1.41 28.82 -33.45
C LYS A 20 0.61 27.52 -33.45
N THR A 21 0.56 26.80 -34.56
CA THR A 21 -0.09 25.49 -34.63
C THR A 21 0.67 24.45 -33.82
N VAL A 22 2.00 24.40 -33.91
CA VAL A 22 2.84 23.51 -33.09
C VAL A 22 2.68 23.82 -31.60
N GLU A 23 2.65 25.10 -31.22
CA GLU A 23 2.39 25.51 -29.83
C GLU A 23 0.98 25.10 -29.37
N ALA A 24 -0.03 25.25 -30.21
CA ALA A 24 -1.39 24.81 -29.92
C ALA A 24 -1.50 23.28 -29.79
N ASP A 25 -0.82 22.51 -30.66
CA ASP A 25 -0.78 21.05 -30.61
C ASP A 25 -0.05 20.55 -29.35
N LEU A 26 1.03 21.23 -28.96
CA LEU A 26 1.74 20.99 -27.70
C LEU A 26 0.83 21.22 -26.48
N HIS A 27 0.04 22.29 -26.49
CA HIS A 27 -0.94 22.56 -25.43
C HIS A 27 -2.10 21.56 -25.43
N ALA A 28 -2.52 21.07 -26.60
CA ALA A 28 -3.56 20.07 -26.74
C ALA A 28 -3.10 18.65 -26.36
N GLY A 29 -1.78 18.40 -26.27
CA GLY A 29 -1.21 17.08 -26.02
C GLY A 29 -1.07 16.20 -27.27
N ASP A 30 -1.30 16.77 -28.46
CA ASP A 30 -1.18 16.08 -29.75
C ASP A 30 0.25 16.15 -30.28
N PHE A 31 1.16 15.48 -29.56
CA PHE A 31 2.60 15.52 -29.86
C PHE A 31 2.95 14.93 -31.23
N HIS A 32 2.15 13.99 -31.74
CA HIS A 32 2.36 13.43 -33.07
C HIS A 32 2.09 14.47 -34.17
N ALA A 33 1.02 15.28 -34.03
CA ALA A 33 0.71 16.35 -34.96
C ALA A 33 1.79 17.45 -34.91
N ALA A 34 2.23 17.83 -33.71
CA ALA A 34 3.34 18.76 -33.52
C ALA A 34 4.63 18.30 -34.23
N LEU A 35 5.00 17.02 -34.12
CA LEU A 35 6.18 16.46 -34.80
C LEU A 35 6.06 16.47 -36.33
N VAL A 36 4.86 16.22 -36.87
CA VAL A 36 4.58 16.29 -38.32
C VAL A 36 4.67 17.73 -38.81
N HIS A 37 4.14 18.70 -38.06
CA HIS A 37 4.25 20.11 -38.41
C HIS A 37 5.71 20.62 -38.35
N CYS A 38 6.51 20.15 -37.39
CA CYS A 38 7.95 20.41 -37.39
C CYS A 38 8.65 19.84 -38.64
N ASP A 39 8.27 18.64 -39.09
CA ASP A 39 8.84 18.06 -40.32
C ASP A 39 8.47 18.85 -41.57
N GLN A 40 7.23 19.34 -41.64
CA GLN A 40 6.77 20.23 -42.72
C GLN A 40 7.49 21.58 -42.72
N MET A 41 7.81 22.15 -41.55
CA MET A 41 8.61 23.38 -41.43
C MET A 41 10.03 23.19 -42.01
N GLY A 42 10.65 22.03 -41.76
CA GLY A 42 11.98 21.71 -42.28
C GLY A 42 11.99 21.43 -43.79
N THR A 43 11.03 20.63 -44.27
CA THR A 43 11.00 20.12 -45.65
C THR A 43 10.40 21.09 -46.66
N VAL A 44 9.29 21.75 -46.33
CA VAL A 44 8.55 22.63 -47.27
C VAL A 44 9.10 24.05 -47.23
N PHE A 45 9.50 24.52 -46.05
CA PHE A 45 9.90 25.90 -45.83
C PHE A 45 11.41 26.07 -45.60
N GLY A 46 12.21 24.99 -45.61
CA GLY A 46 13.67 25.05 -45.48
C GLY A 46 14.17 25.63 -44.16
N ALA A 47 13.31 25.72 -43.13
CA ALA A 47 13.65 26.23 -41.80
C ALA A 47 14.13 25.09 -40.90
N VAL A 48 15.21 24.44 -41.32
CA VAL A 48 15.68 23.17 -40.73
C VAL A 48 16.12 23.35 -39.27
N GLU A 49 16.90 24.39 -38.97
CA GLU A 49 17.37 24.64 -37.60
C GLU A 49 16.22 24.88 -36.62
N GLU A 50 15.20 25.64 -37.02
CA GLU A 50 14.04 25.93 -36.18
C GLU A 50 13.17 24.68 -35.98
N ALA A 51 12.96 23.89 -37.04
CA ALA A 51 12.25 22.64 -36.98
C ALA A 51 12.93 21.62 -36.04
N GLU A 52 14.26 21.53 -36.08
CA GLU A 52 15.04 20.67 -35.18
C GLU A 52 14.98 21.13 -33.72
N ALA A 53 15.03 22.45 -33.48
CA ALA A 53 14.87 23.00 -32.14
C ALA A 53 13.48 22.68 -31.55
N LEU A 54 12.41 22.90 -32.31
CA LEU A 54 11.05 22.59 -31.90
C LEU A 54 10.84 21.07 -31.71
N ARG A 55 11.39 20.24 -32.60
CA ARG A 55 11.35 18.78 -32.47
C ARG A 55 12.03 18.32 -31.18
N SER A 56 13.19 18.87 -30.86
CA SER A 56 13.91 18.54 -29.62
C SER A 56 13.10 18.95 -28.39
N GLN A 57 12.46 20.11 -28.42
CA GLN A 57 11.56 20.54 -27.34
C GLN A 57 10.36 19.60 -27.16
N VAL A 58 9.69 19.23 -28.26
CA VAL A 58 8.55 18.29 -28.25
C VAL A 58 8.99 16.94 -27.67
N GLN A 59 10.14 16.42 -28.08
CA GLN A 59 10.68 15.16 -27.55
C GLN A 59 11.00 15.22 -26.04
N THR A 60 11.54 16.35 -25.56
CA THR A 60 11.76 16.57 -24.13
C THR A 60 10.44 16.56 -23.37
N ILE A 61 9.41 17.27 -23.85
CA ILE A 61 8.09 17.32 -23.21
C ILE A 61 7.45 15.92 -23.16
N ILE A 62 7.52 15.16 -24.26
CA ILE A 62 7.03 13.77 -24.32
C ILE A 62 7.74 12.94 -23.24
N ARG A 63 9.07 13.02 -23.15
CA ARG A 63 9.86 12.29 -22.17
C ARG A 63 9.47 12.67 -20.74
N GLU A 64 9.36 13.96 -20.44
CA GLU A 64 8.94 14.46 -19.13
C GLU A 64 7.54 13.97 -18.76
N GLN A 65 6.58 13.96 -19.70
CA GLN A 65 5.24 13.43 -19.45
C GLN A 65 5.23 11.92 -19.20
N HIS A 66 6.02 11.16 -19.98
CA HIS A 66 6.18 9.72 -19.74
C HIS A 66 6.77 9.46 -18.35
N GLU A 67 7.78 10.21 -17.96
CA GLU A 67 8.41 10.10 -16.63
C GLU A 67 7.44 10.50 -15.51
N ALA A 68 6.73 11.62 -15.66
CA ALA A 68 5.72 12.07 -14.70
C ALA A 68 4.59 11.06 -14.53
N ARG A 69 4.17 10.39 -15.62
CA ARG A 69 3.17 9.33 -15.55
C ARG A 69 3.68 8.12 -14.76
N ILE A 70 4.93 7.69 -15.00
CA ILE A 70 5.55 6.60 -14.22
C ILE A 70 5.63 6.99 -12.74
N GLN A 71 6.03 8.22 -12.42
CA GLN A 71 6.09 8.71 -11.04
C GLN A 71 4.72 8.74 -10.36
N ASN A 72 3.66 9.12 -11.07
CA ASN A 72 2.30 9.10 -10.54
C ASN A 72 1.86 7.66 -10.23
N GLU A 73 2.10 6.72 -11.14
CA GLU A 73 1.80 5.31 -10.88
C GLU A 73 2.64 4.74 -9.72
N MET A 74 3.91 5.13 -9.59
CA MET A 74 4.74 4.77 -8.44
C MET A 74 4.19 5.31 -7.12
N THR A 75 3.62 6.51 -7.13
CA THR A 75 2.93 7.10 -5.96
C THR A 75 1.69 6.28 -5.58
N ASN A 76 0.93 5.82 -6.57
CA ASN A 76 -0.20 4.91 -6.34
C ASN A 76 0.26 3.57 -5.75
N LEU A 77 1.36 3.02 -6.24
CA LEU A 77 1.97 1.82 -5.66
C LEU A 77 2.38 2.05 -4.21
N GLN A 78 3.02 3.18 -3.88
CA GLN A 78 3.39 3.52 -2.51
C GLN A 78 2.16 3.56 -1.59
N THR A 79 1.05 4.12 -2.07
CA THR A 79 -0.21 4.14 -1.31
C THR A 79 -0.73 2.72 -1.01
N LEU A 80 -0.60 1.78 -1.96
CA LEU A 80 -0.95 0.38 -1.74
C LEU A 80 -0.01 -0.32 -0.74
N LEU A 81 1.27 0.06 -0.74
CA LEU A 81 2.26 -0.44 0.21
C LEU A 81 1.99 0.06 1.63
N ASP A 82 1.65 1.32 1.79
CA ASP A 82 1.28 1.93 3.07
C ASP A 82 -0.02 1.33 3.63
N ALA A 83 -0.93 0.89 2.76
CA ALA A 83 -2.15 0.18 3.13
C ALA A 83 -1.92 -1.31 3.46
N HIS A 84 -0.69 -1.82 3.36
CA HIS A 84 -0.34 -3.24 3.56
C HIS A 84 -1.03 -4.21 2.58
N HIS A 85 -1.47 -3.72 1.41
CA HIS A 85 -2.12 -4.54 0.37
C HIS A 85 -1.08 -5.21 -0.54
N TRP A 86 -0.28 -6.11 0.03
CA TRP A 86 0.89 -6.70 -0.65
C TRP A 86 0.54 -7.40 -1.97
N VAL A 87 -0.55 -8.17 -2.00
CA VAL A 87 -0.96 -8.92 -3.20
C VAL A 87 -1.34 -7.97 -4.34
N GLU A 88 -2.08 -6.90 -4.03
CA GLU A 88 -2.48 -5.88 -5.00
C GLU A 88 -1.26 -5.10 -5.49
N ALA A 89 -0.32 -4.78 -4.59
CA ALA A 89 0.94 -4.13 -4.94
C ALA A 89 1.78 -4.96 -5.93
N TYR A 90 1.91 -6.29 -5.72
CA TYR A 90 2.59 -7.17 -6.68
C TYR A 90 1.88 -7.25 -8.03
N GLN A 91 0.54 -7.31 -8.05
CA GLN A 91 -0.22 -7.31 -9.29
C GLN A 91 -0.08 -5.98 -10.04
N PHE A 92 -0.06 -4.87 -9.30
CA PHE A 92 0.12 -3.54 -9.85
C PHE A 92 1.53 -3.36 -10.43
N ALA A 93 2.57 -3.80 -9.72
CA ALA A 93 3.94 -3.83 -10.22
C ALA A 93 4.08 -4.66 -11.51
N ALA A 94 3.49 -5.85 -11.55
CA ALA A 94 3.48 -6.68 -12.75
C ALA A 94 2.76 -6.01 -13.93
N ARG A 95 1.68 -5.26 -13.65
CA ARG A 95 0.97 -4.45 -14.66
C ARG A 95 1.85 -3.30 -15.16
N LEU A 96 2.52 -2.58 -14.27
CA LEU A 96 3.41 -1.47 -14.65
C LEU A 96 4.57 -1.94 -15.52
N ARG A 97 5.20 -3.08 -15.18
CA ARG A 97 6.26 -3.67 -15.98
C ARG A 97 5.83 -4.03 -17.40
N ARG A 98 4.55 -4.40 -17.60
CA ARG A 98 3.98 -4.65 -18.93
C ARG A 98 3.69 -3.37 -19.69
N LEU A 99 3.25 -2.31 -19.00
CA LEU A 99 2.94 -1.02 -19.62
C LEU A 99 4.20 -0.20 -19.96
N PHE A 100 5.28 -0.40 -19.21
CA PHE A 100 6.52 0.38 -19.33
C PHE A 100 7.76 -0.54 -19.22
N PRO A 101 8.02 -1.42 -20.21
CA PRO A 101 9.09 -2.42 -20.13
C PRO A 101 10.51 -1.83 -20.09
N ASP A 102 10.71 -0.62 -20.64
CA ASP A 102 12.03 0.01 -20.79
C ASP A 102 12.43 0.95 -19.63
N SER A 103 11.62 1.03 -18.56
CA SER A 103 11.90 1.93 -17.44
C SER A 103 12.80 1.26 -16.38
N PRO A 104 13.98 1.84 -16.07
CA PRO A 104 14.85 1.32 -15.02
C PRO A 104 14.19 1.40 -13.63
N LEU A 105 13.33 2.39 -13.39
CA LEU A 105 12.61 2.55 -12.12
C LEU A 105 11.72 1.36 -11.79
N LEU A 106 11.24 0.63 -12.81
CA LEU A 106 10.35 -0.52 -12.63
C LEU A 106 11.09 -1.83 -12.42
N HIS A 107 12.41 -1.86 -12.68
CA HIS A 107 13.23 -3.02 -12.36
C HIS A 107 13.33 -3.24 -10.84
N ASP A 108 13.47 -2.13 -10.10
CA ASP A 108 13.65 -2.15 -8.66
C ASP A 108 12.33 -2.16 -7.88
N VAL A 109 11.19 -2.08 -8.56
CA VAL A 109 9.86 -2.08 -7.90
C VAL A 109 9.63 -3.36 -7.11
N GLU A 110 9.98 -4.52 -7.64
CA GLU A 110 9.82 -5.79 -6.91
C GLU A 110 10.66 -5.80 -5.63
N GLN A 111 11.88 -5.25 -5.70
CA GLN A 111 12.76 -5.11 -4.55
C GLN A 111 12.20 -4.11 -3.53
N LEU A 112 11.66 -2.98 -3.99
CA LEU A 112 11.00 -1.99 -3.13
C LEU A 112 9.86 -2.62 -2.32
N ILE A 113 9.03 -3.47 -2.94
CA ILE A 113 7.93 -4.18 -2.25
C ILE A 113 8.51 -5.12 -1.17
N ILE A 114 9.59 -5.84 -1.48
CA ILE A 114 10.26 -6.74 -0.53
C ILE A 114 10.83 -5.93 0.64
N ASP A 115 11.53 -4.84 0.36
CA ASP A 115 12.14 -3.98 1.36
C ASP A 115 11.08 -3.34 2.27
N HIS A 116 9.97 -2.87 1.69
CA HIS A 116 8.84 -2.31 2.44
C HIS A 116 8.17 -3.36 3.35
N ARG A 117 7.99 -4.58 2.84
CA ARG A 117 7.47 -5.70 3.62
C ARG A 117 8.42 -6.08 4.77
N MET A 118 9.72 -6.06 4.52
CA MET A 118 10.73 -6.32 5.54
C MET A 118 10.77 -5.22 6.60
N ALA A 119 10.65 -3.96 6.19
CA ALA A 119 10.58 -2.82 7.11
C ALA A 119 9.33 -2.89 7.98
N TYR A 120 8.17 -3.20 7.40
CA TYR A 120 6.93 -3.38 8.17
C TYR A 120 7.03 -4.55 9.15
N ARG A 121 7.61 -5.68 8.74
CA ARG A 121 7.89 -6.81 9.64
C ARG A 121 8.77 -6.38 10.82
N HIS A 122 9.87 -5.65 10.57
CA HIS A 122 10.72 -5.13 11.63
C HIS A 122 10.00 -4.14 12.55
N GLN A 123 9.15 -3.29 12.00
CA GLN A 123 8.33 -2.37 12.79
C GLN A 123 7.36 -3.13 13.71
N LEU A 124 6.74 -4.21 13.24
CA LEU A 124 5.91 -5.09 14.07
C LEU A 124 6.72 -5.80 15.15
N GLU A 125 7.94 -6.27 14.83
CA GLU A 125 8.86 -6.86 15.80
C GLU A 125 9.21 -5.89 16.93
N ASP A 126 9.57 -4.65 16.58
CA ASP A 126 9.93 -3.61 17.54
C ASP A 126 8.72 -3.25 18.43
N GLN A 127 7.53 -3.11 17.83
CA GLN A 127 6.30 -2.84 18.58
C GLN A 127 5.94 -4.00 19.52
N PHE A 128 6.14 -5.25 19.10
CA PHE A 128 5.90 -6.41 19.95
C PHE A 128 6.85 -6.44 21.15
N VAL A 129 8.15 -6.22 20.93
CA VAL A 129 9.15 -6.19 22.01
C VAL A 129 8.86 -5.04 22.98
N GLU A 130 8.45 -3.88 22.47
CA GLU A 130 8.09 -2.73 23.31
C GLU A 130 6.81 -2.99 24.10
N ALA A 131 5.77 -3.55 23.47
CA ALA A 131 4.54 -3.93 24.17
C ALA A 131 4.78 -4.98 25.26
N ALA A 132 5.69 -5.94 25.01
CA ALA A 132 6.11 -6.92 25.99
C ALA A 132 6.86 -6.30 27.18
N LYS A 133 7.67 -5.25 26.96
CA LYS A 133 8.35 -4.50 28.03
C LYS A 133 7.40 -3.63 28.85
N GLN A 134 6.38 -3.06 28.20
CA GLN A 134 5.38 -2.21 28.84
C GLN A 134 4.32 -2.98 29.62
N ASP A 135 4.43 -4.31 29.69
CA ASP A 135 3.49 -5.20 30.39
C ASP A 135 2.05 -5.01 29.89
N ASN A 136 1.90 -4.80 28.57
CA ASN A 136 0.63 -4.66 27.86
C ASN A 136 0.32 -5.96 27.08
N PRO A 137 -0.12 -7.04 27.76
CA PRO A 137 -0.22 -8.37 27.15
C PRO A 137 -1.30 -8.46 26.07
N GLU A 138 -2.33 -7.63 26.10
CA GLU A 138 -3.38 -7.65 25.06
C GLU A 138 -2.84 -7.13 23.72
N MET A 139 -2.11 -6.02 23.76
CA MET A 139 -1.50 -5.42 22.57
C MET A 139 -0.37 -6.32 22.06
N ALA A 140 0.44 -6.87 22.96
CA ALA A 140 1.50 -7.81 22.60
C ALA A 140 0.94 -9.11 21.97
N MET A 141 -0.19 -9.63 22.46
CA MET A 141 -0.83 -10.81 21.87
C MET A 141 -1.38 -10.54 20.47
N ASN A 142 -2.05 -9.40 20.26
CA ASN A 142 -2.56 -9.02 18.94
C ASN A 142 -1.42 -8.84 17.92
N LEU A 143 -0.35 -8.16 18.33
CA LEU A 143 0.86 -8.00 17.51
C LEU A 143 1.52 -9.34 17.21
N LEU A 144 1.55 -10.27 18.16
CA LEU A 144 2.11 -11.62 17.97
C LEU A 144 1.33 -12.41 16.90
N VAL A 145 0.00 -12.37 16.94
CA VAL A 145 -0.86 -13.03 15.94
C VAL A 145 -0.65 -12.44 14.55
N GLU A 146 -0.48 -11.12 14.46
CA GLU A 146 -0.17 -10.47 13.18
C GLU A 146 1.23 -10.84 12.69
N LEU A 147 2.22 -10.85 13.59
CA LEU A 147 3.61 -11.18 13.29
C LEU A 147 3.78 -12.64 12.87
N ASP A 148 3.01 -13.58 13.42
CA ASP A 148 3.02 -15.01 13.05
C ASP A 148 2.72 -15.22 11.55
N ARG A 149 1.92 -14.34 10.93
CA ARG A 149 1.64 -14.39 9.48
C ARG A 149 2.85 -14.04 8.61
N TYR A 150 3.86 -13.38 9.19
CA TYR A 150 5.03 -12.89 8.48
C TYR A 150 6.33 -13.59 8.88
N LEU A 151 6.35 -14.29 10.01
CA LEU A 151 7.53 -14.98 10.54
C LEU A 151 7.78 -16.32 9.85
N THR A 152 9.05 -16.61 9.60
CA THR A 152 9.48 -17.98 9.28
C THR A 152 9.65 -18.83 10.55
N PRO A 153 9.62 -20.18 10.46
CA PRO A 153 9.82 -21.06 11.61
C PRO A 153 11.18 -20.92 12.34
N GLU A 154 12.18 -20.32 11.69
CA GLU A 154 13.48 -20.05 12.29
C GLU A 154 13.50 -18.74 13.09
N GLU A 155 12.80 -17.72 12.59
CA GLU A 155 12.67 -16.42 13.25
C GLU A 155 11.73 -16.52 14.45
N ALA A 156 10.61 -17.23 14.30
CA ALA A 156 9.68 -17.51 15.40
C ALA A 156 10.37 -18.20 16.58
N ARG A 157 11.41 -19.01 16.32
CA ARG A 157 12.22 -19.65 17.38
C ARG A 157 12.93 -18.66 18.28
N LYS A 158 13.38 -17.51 17.75
CA LYS A 158 14.06 -16.47 18.55
C LYS A 158 13.11 -15.75 19.49
N PHE A 159 11.86 -15.61 19.09
CA PHE A 159 10.83 -14.94 19.87
C PHE A 159 10.01 -15.88 20.74
N ARG A 160 10.22 -17.20 20.64
CA ARG A 160 9.45 -18.20 21.37
C ARG A 160 9.41 -17.93 22.87
N ASP A 161 10.55 -17.68 23.50
CA ASP A 161 10.59 -17.49 24.96
C ASP A 161 9.83 -16.22 25.39
N THR A 162 9.94 -15.13 24.63
CA THR A 162 9.20 -13.88 24.88
C THR A 162 7.71 -14.05 24.60
N ALA A 163 7.36 -14.72 23.50
CA ALA A 163 6.00 -15.03 23.12
C ALA A 163 5.32 -15.94 24.15
N ASP A 164 5.99 -16.98 24.61
CA ASP A 164 5.48 -17.90 25.65
C ASP A 164 5.21 -17.16 26.96
N SER A 165 6.09 -16.22 27.34
CA SER A 165 5.87 -15.34 28.50
C SER A 165 4.65 -14.44 28.31
N VAL A 166 4.52 -13.76 27.17
CA VAL A 166 3.37 -12.88 26.87
C VAL A 166 2.06 -13.68 26.85
N ILE A 167 2.07 -14.86 26.23
CA ILE A 167 0.93 -15.77 26.19
C ILE A 167 0.54 -16.22 27.60
N ALA A 168 1.50 -16.58 28.45
CA ALA A 168 1.25 -16.97 29.82
C ALA A 168 0.61 -15.82 30.63
N THR A 169 1.19 -14.62 30.56
CA THR A 169 0.66 -13.42 31.23
C THR A 169 -0.73 -13.04 30.71
N TYR A 170 -0.95 -13.08 29.38
CA TYR A 170 -2.24 -12.78 28.77
C TYR A 170 -3.31 -13.78 29.22
N ARG A 171 -2.98 -15.08 29.27
CA ARG A 171 -3.87 -16.13 29.77
C ARG A 171 -4.23 -15.90 31.23
N GLU A 172 -3.27 -15.56 32.08
CA GLU A 172 -3.52 -15.26 33.50
C GLU A 172 -4.43 -14.03 33.67
N ASN A 173 -4.21 -12.98 32.88
CA ASN A 173 -5.05 -11.78 32.90
C ASN A 173 -6.48 -12.05 32.43
N LEU A 174 -6.67 -12.80 31.35
CA LEU A 174 -8.00 -13.24 30.92
C LEU A 174 -8.70 -14.08 32.00
N GLY A 175 -7.95 -14.97 32.68
CA GLY A 175 -8.48 -15.76 33.77
C GLY A 175 -8.87 -14.94 35.00
N ALA A 176 -8.07 -13.94 35.34
CA ALA A 176 -8.40 -13.01 36.41
C ALA A 176 -9.65 -12.17 36.08
N ARG A 177 -9.75 -11.65 34.85
CA ARG A 177 -10.93 -10.89 34.38
C ARG A 177 -12.19 -11.74 34.37
N PHE A 178 -12.10 -12.99 33.89
CA PHE A 178 -13.23 -13.93 33.94
C PHE A 178 -13.68 -14.18 35.38
N LYS A 179 -12.76 -14.51 36.30
CA LYS A 179 -13.10 -14.72 37.72
C LYS A 179 -13.71 -13.48 38.37
N MET A 180 -13.21 -12.29 38.04
CA MET A 180 -13.74 -11.02 38.53
C MET A 180 -15.16 -10.76 37.98
N ALA A 181 -15.39 -10.95 36.69
CA ALA A 181 -16.71 -10.81 36.08
C ALA A 181 -17.75 -11.79 36.67
N VAL A 182 -17.33 -13.02 36.96
CA VAL A 182 -18.16 -14.03 37.64
C VAL A 182 -18.48 -13.60 39.09
N SER A 183 -17.50 -13.04 39.81
CA SER A 183 -17.70 -12.53 41.17
C SER A 183 -18.59 -11.28 41.22
N ASP A 184 -18.51 -10.43 40.21
CA ASP A 184 -19.28 -9.17 40.11
C ASP A 184 -20.68 -9.37 39.50
N HIS A 185 -21.09 -10.62 39.22
CA HIS A 185 -22.34 -10.97 38.54
C HIS A 185 -22.51 -10.34 37.14
N ARG A 186 -21.40 -9.99 36.48
CA ARG A 186 -21.37 -9.47 35.11
C ARG A 186 -21.35 -10.62 34.12
N TRP A 187 -22.50 -11.29 33.98
CA TRP A 187 -22.61 -12.55 33.25
C TRP A 187 -22.31 -12.44 31.74
N GLN A 188 -22.71 -11.33 31.09
CA GLN A 188 -22.42 -11.10 29.67
C GLN A 188 -20.91 -10.97 29.41
N GLU A 189 -20.22 -10.12 30.17
CA GLU A 189 -18.76 -9.97 30.06
C GLU A 189 -18.02 -11.29 30.40
N ALA A 190 -18.52 -12.06 31.37
CA ALA A 190 -17.95 -13.36 31.71
C ALA A 190 -18.06 -14.37 30.55
N ILE A 191 -19.18 -14.38 29.82
CA ILE A 191 -19.34 -15.23 28.63
C ILE A 191 -18.37 -14.80 27.53
N GLU A 192 -18.26 -13.50 27.23
CA GLU A 192 -17.33 -12.99 26.22
C GLU A 192 -15.87 -13.36 26.52
N PHE A 193 -15.40 -13.13 27.76
CA PHE A 193 -14.04 -13.50 28.14
C PHE A 193 -13.83 -15.02 28.12
N GLY A 194 -14.82 -15.81 28.53
CA GLY A 194 -14.68 -17.25 28.53
C GLY A 194 -14.72 -17.87 27.13
N GLU A 195 -15.51 -17.33 26.20
CA GLU A 195 -15.47 -17.70 24.79
C GLU A 195 -14.12 -17.35 24.16
N ALA A 196 -13.57 -16.16 24.46
CA ALA A 196 -12.23 -15.78 24.00
C ALA A 196 -11.16 -16.76 24.48
N ILE A 197 -11.23 -17.23 25.74
CA ILE A 197 -10.32 -18.24 26.30
C ILE A 197 -10.49 -19.59 25.58
N MET A 198 -11.72 -20.01 25.29
CA MET A 198 -11.98 -21.27 24.58
C MET A 198 -11.47 -21.26 23.14
N VAL A 199 -11.60 -20.13 22.43
CA VAL A 199 -11.13 -19.98 21.04
C VAL A 199 -9.60 -19.89 20.98
N GLN A 200 -8.98 -19.10 21.87
CA GLN A 200 -7.54 -18.86 21.83
C GLN A 200 -6.72 -19.95 22.55
N PHE A 201 -7.29 -20.64 23.54
CA PHE A 201 -6.61 -21.65 24.36
C PHE A 201 -7.40 -22.96 24.51
N PRO A 202 -7.82 -23.63 23.41
CA PRO A 202 -8.76 -24.75 23.44
C PRO A 202 -8.26 -26.00 24.20
N ASN A 203 -6.95 -26.19 24.30
CA ASN A 203 -6.34 -27.38 24.93
C ASN A 203 -5.82 -27.12 26.36
N THR A 204 -6.35 -26.10 27.04
CA THR A 204 -5.93 -25.79 28.41
C THR A 204 -6.96 -26.28 29.42
N LYS A 205 -6.52 -26.76 30.59
CA LYS A 205 -7.40 -27.10 31.72
C LYS A 205 -8.32 -25.93 32.10
N MET A 206 -7.81 -24.72 31.95
CA MET A 206 -8.55 -23.49 32.17
C MET A 206 -9.73 -23.33 31.20
N ALA A 207 -9.60 -23.71 29.93
CA ALA A 207 -10.72 -23.69 28.98
C ALA A 207 -11.81 -24.72 29.33
N GLU A 208 -11.42 -25.90 29.84
CA GLU A 208 -12.38 -26.90 30.34
C GLU A 208 -13.15 -26.39 31.57
N GLU A 209 -12.45 -25.77 32.53
CA GLU A 209 -13.06 -25.17 33.72
C GLU A 209 -13.98 -23.99 33.36
N VAL A 210 -13.54 -23.11 32.45
CA VAL A 210 -14.31 -21.96 31.96
C VAL A 210 -15.56 -22.43 31.22
N LYS A 211 -15.48 -23.48 30.39
CA LYS A 211 -16.63 -24.05 29.69
C LYS A 211 -17.71 -24.55 30.67
N ALA A 212 -17.31 -25.30 31.69
CA ALA A 212 -18.24 -25.79 32.72
C ALA A 212 -18.89 -24.62 33.50
N MET A 213 -18.14 -23.54 33.76
CA MET A 213 -18.68 -22.35 34.41
C MET A 213 -19.60 -21.54 33.50
N ILE A 214 -19.30 -21.39 32.20
CA ILE A 214 -20.20 -20.74 31.22
C ILE A 214 -21.52 -21.48 31.11
N GLU A 215 -21.53 -22.81 31.01
CA GLU A 215 -22.78 -23.60 30.96
C GLU A 215 -23.64 -23.35 32.20
N THR A 216 -23.01 -23.23 33.38
CA THR A 216 -23.70 -22.90 34.64
C THR A 216 -24.24 -21.46 34.65
N ILE A 217 -23.47 -20.50 34.13
CA ILE A 217 -23.85 -19.08 34.06
C ILE A 217 -24.99 -18.89 33.05
N GLN A 218 -24.91 -19.51 31.87
CA GLN A 218 -25.97 -19.47 30.86
C GLN A 218 -27.29 -20.02 31.40
N THR A 219 -27.25 -21.13 32.15
CA THR A 219 -28.44 -21.68 32.81
C THR A 219 -29.06 -20.68 33.79
N ARG A 220 -28.23 -20.00 34.60
CA ARG A 220 -28.70 -18.97 35.55
C ARG A 220 -29.26 -17.72 34.87
N VAL A 221 -28.61 -17.23 33.81
CA VAL A 221 -29.10 -16.10 33.02
C VAL A 221 -30.44 -16.43 32.36
N SER A 222 -30.59 -17.65 31.81
CA SER A 222 -31.86 -18.09 31.25
C SER A 222 -32.97 -18.24 32.30
N GLU A 223 -32.63 -18.68 33.52
CA GLU A 223 -33.59 -18.76 34.64
C GLU A 223 -34.04 -17.36 35.12
N ASP A 224 -33.11 -16.41 35.23
CA ASP A 224 -33.40 -15.01 35.59
C ASP A 224 -34.25 -14.30 34.51
N GLU A 225 -33.97 -14.53 33.21
CA GLU A 225 -34.78 -13.99 32.10
C GLU A 225 -36.20 -14.58 32.05
N THR A 226 -36.39 -15.85 32.45
CA THR A 226 -37.73 -16.45 32.56
C THR A 226 -38.50 -16.05 33.82
N SER A 227 -37.83 -15.45 34.80
CA SER A 227 -38.43 -15.05 36.09
C SER A 227 -38.78 -13.56 36.18
N ALA A 228 -38.41 -12.76 35.17
CA ALA A 228 -38.71 -11.34 35.02
C ALA A 228 -39.90 -11.11 34.06
#